data_AF-A0A5S4VAB3-F1
#
_entry.id   AF-A0A5S4VAB3-F1
#
_cell.length_a   1.000
_cell.length_b   1.000
_cell.length_c   1.000
_cell.angle_alpha   90.00
_cell.angle_beta   90.00
_cell.angle_gamma   90.00
#
_symmetry.space_group_name_H-M   'P 1'
#
loop_
_entity.id
_entity.type
_entity.pdbx_description
1 polymer ?
#
loop_
_entity_poly.entity_id
_entity_poly.type
_entity_poly.pdbx_seq_one_letter_code
_entity_poly.pdbx_strand_id
1 'polypeptide(L)'
;MSTTTTARAHPSVDGSSPPVEAGVIREAGIRTRHRHLRYAIGVALGVLLLGAGALAMSGGPWSSSEERTAEGIPPPIAGATFDDGRILAQWSKLHVGWLYVYADGRVLSYPDRQAAAGHPNGGILERRLSPVGVEMVRTGEVELREFLSLSDPLPTAAWSDPSAANYRPSRFALCHAPVSESPPREGLRDVKLIGDQIPIQLRSVLSGTERSFADPVVGPWPGVDCFVLDAREAGVVWDVSLPRDDPAMYPSDANYTTLTATNGAELDVVLLPILPHGGFVQWGG
;
A
#
# COMPACT_ATOMS: atom_id res chain seq x y z
N MET A 1 -21.98 46.73 -52.88
CA MET A 1 -20.68 46.23 -52.41
C MET A 1 -20.95 45.35 -51.20
N SER A 2 -20.97 44.04 -51.40
CA SER A 2 -21.26 43.05 -50.35
C SER A 2 -19.95 42.45 -49.86
N THR A 3 -19.64 42.62 -48.58
CA THR A 3 -18.50 41.96 -47.92
C THR A 3 -18.95 40.64 -47.33
N THR A 4 -18.55 39.54 -47.97
CA THR A 4 -18.77 38.18 -47.49
C THR A 4 -17.66 37.82 -46.51
N THR A 5 -17.98 37.77 -45.22
CA THR A 5 -17.08 37.31 -44.15
C THR A 5 -17.11 35.78 -44.11
N THR A 6 -16.01 35.14 -44.53
CA THR A 6 -15.83 33.69 -44.42
C THR A 6 -15.35 33.34 -43.01
N ALA A 7 -16.22 32.73 -42.20
CA ALA A 7 -15.85 32.17 -40.91
C ALA A 7 -15.04 30.89 -41.12
N ARG A 8 -13.80 30.87 -40.60
CA ARG A 8 -12.90 29.71 -40.62
C ARG A 8 -13.26 28.82 -39.44
N ALA A 9 -13.74 27.61 -39.72
CA ALA A 9 -14.02 26.60 -38.70
C ALA A 9 -12.71 26.12 -38.04
N HIS A 10 -12.66 26.18 -36.71
CA HIS A 10 -11.61 25.55 -35.93
C HIS A 10 -11.86 24.04 -35.84
N PRO A 11 -10.86 23.18 -36.06
CA PRO A 11 -11.00 21.76 -35.82
C PRO A 11 -11.14 21.52 -34.30
N SER A 12 -12.23 20.87 -33.90
CA SER A 12 -12.37 20.31 -32.56
C SER A 12 -11.40 19.13 -32.44
N VAL A 13 -10.33 19.33 -31.68
CA VAL A 13 -9.48 18.23 -31.23
C VAL A 13 -10.22 17.54 -30.09
N ASP A 14 -10.83 16.39 -30.38
CA ASP A 14 -11.35 15.47 -29.36
C ASP A 14 -10.17 14.98 -28.51
N GLY A 15 -9.93 15.68 -27.41
CA GLY A 15 -8.92 15.36 -26.41
C GLY A 15 -9.42 14.35 -25.40
N SER A 16 -9.87 13.17 -25.86
CA SER A 16 -10.01 12.03 -24.95
C SER A 16 -8.62 11.48 -24.67
N SER A 17 -8.02 11.88 -23.54
CA SER A 17 -6.89 11.16 -22.96
C SER A 17 -7.30 9.70 -22.78
N PRO A 18 -6.50 8.72 -23.24
CA PRO A 18 -6.83 7.32 -23.03
C PRO A 18 -6.91 7.03 -21.52
N PRO A 19 -7.88 6.22 -21.07
CA PRO A 19 -7.96 5.83 -19.66
C PRO A 19 -6.65 5.13 -19.26
N VAL A 20 -6.12 5.53 -18.10
CA VAL A 20 -4.85 5.04 -17.53
C VAL A 20 -4.81 3.50 -17.44
N GLU A 21 -5.97 2.86 -17.33
CA GLU A 21 -6.13 1.39 -17.31
C GLU A 21 -5.69 0.70 -18.61
N ALA A 22 -5.79 1.35 -19.78
CA ALA A 22 -5.49 0.71 -21.06
C ALA A 22 -3.98 0.70 -21.41
N GLY A 23 -3.21 1.64 -20.86
CA GLY A 23 -1.77 1.77 -21.13
C GLY A 23 -0.92 0.78 -20.34
N VAL A 24 -1.22 0.62 -19.04
CA VAL A 24 -0.42 -0.19 -18.10
C VAL A 24 -0.56 -1.69 -18.39
N ILE A 25 -1.73 -2.15 -18.85
CA ILE A 25 -2.00 -3.58 -19.12
C ILE A 25 -1.35 -4.06 -20.43
N ARG A 26 -1.25 -3.19 -21.46
CA ARG A 26 -0.72 -3.58 -22.77
C ARG A 26 0.80 -3.65 -22.81
N GLU A 27 1.50 -2.77 -22.09
CA GLU A 27 2.97 -2.84 -21.98
C GLU A 27 3.46 -4.00 -21.10
N ALA A 28 2.71 -4.36 -20.05
CA ALA A 28 3.02 -5.52 -19.22
C ALA A 28 2.96 -6.84 -20.02
N GLY A 29 2.01 -6.98 -20.96
CA GLY A 29 1.87 -8.16 -21.81
C GLY A 29 3.00 -8.33 -22.85
N ILE A 30 3.57 -7.22 -23.34
CA ILE A 30 4.69 -7.26 -24.30
C ILE A 30 6.00 -7.63 -23.58
N ARG A 31 6.20 -7.16 -22.35
CA ARG A 31 7.40 -7.45 -21.55
C ARG A 31 7.43 -8.88 -20.99
N THR A 32 6.28 -9.47 -20.65
CA THR A 32 6.18 -10.88 -20.20
C THR A 32 6.56 -11.87 -21.30
N ARG A 33 6.15 -11.65 -22.55
CA ARG A 33 6.52 -12.53 -23.68
C ARG A 33 8.04 -12.58 -23.92
N HIS A 34 8.74 -11.46 -23.77
CA HIS A 34 10.20 -11.43 -23.92
C HIS A 34 10.95 -12.14 -22.77
N ARG A 35 10.38 -12.21 -21.56
CA ARG A 35 10.99 -12.88 -20.40
C ARG A 35 10.85 -14.39 -20.47
N HIS A 36 9.69 -14.92 -20.86
CA HIS A 36 9.51 -16.37 -21.04
C HIS A 36 10.47 -16.97 -22.09
N LEU A 37 10.80 -16.19 -23.14
CA LEU A 37 11.79 -16.61 -24.14
C LEU A 37 13.21 -16.73 -23.55
N ARG A 38 13.59 -15.86 -22.60
CA ARG A 38 14.91 -15.89 -21.94
C ARG A 38 15.03 -17.01 -20.91
N TYR A 39 13.96 -17.27 -20.14
CA TYR A 39 13.92 -18.39 -19.19
C TYR A 39 13.96 -19.76 -19.89
N ALA A 40 13.25 -19.92 -21.02
CA ALA A 40 13.30 -21.15 -21.81
C ALA A 40 14.72 -21.47 -22.32
N ILE A 41 15.49 -20.45 -22.72
CA ILE A 41 16.89 -20.59 -23.17
C ILE A 41 17.81 -20.93 -21.99
N GLY A 42 17.61 -20.32 -20.81
CA GLY A 42 18.40 -20.61 -19.61
C GLY A 42 18.21 -22.02 -19.06
N VAL A 43 16.96 -22.52 -19.03
CA VAL A 43 16.65 -23.89 -18.55
C VAL A 43 17.20 -24.95 -19.51
N ALA A 44 17.13 -24.72 -20.82
CA ALA A 44 17.72 -25.64 -21.81
C ALA A 44 19.26 -25.74 -21.66
N LEU A 45 19.94 -24.64 -21.35
CA LEU A 45 21.38 -24.63 -21.07
C LEU A 45 21.74 -25.30 -19.73
N GLY A 46 20.90 -25.16 -18.70
CA GLY A 46 21.10 -25.80 -17.40
C GLY A 46 20.95 -27.33 -17.43
N VAL A 47 19.99 -27.85 -18.19
CA VAL A 47 19.76 -29.30 -18.33
C VAL A 47 20.90 -29.99 -19.09
N LEU A 48 21.56 -29.29 -20.02
CA LEU A 48 22.74 -29.81 -20.72
C LEU A 48 24.01 -29.86 -19.85
N LEU A 49 24.13 -28.99 -18.83
CA LEU A 49 25.28 -28.96 -17.92
C LEU A 49 25.15 -29.96 -16.75
N LEU A 50 23.93 -30.34 -16.35
CA LEU A 50 23.70 -31.33 -15.29
C LEU A 50 23.80 -32.79 -15.78
N GLY A 51 23.92 -33.04 -17.08
CA GLY A 51 24.12 -34.38 -17.66
C GLY A 51 25.55 -34.93 -17.55
N ALA A 52 26.53 -34.13 -17.11
CA ALA A 52 27.95 -34.52 -17.14
C ALA A 52 28.59 -34.75 -15.76
N GLY A 53 27.85 -34.65 -14.66
CA GLY A 53 28.43 -34.60 -13.31
C GLY A 53 27.74 -35.49 -12.29
N ALA A 54 27.60 -36.79 -12.55
CA ALA A 54 27.13 -37.74 -11.54
C ALA A 54 28.02 -38.99 -11.50
N LEU A 55 29.18 -38.87 -10.84
CA LEU A 55 29.97 -40.00 -10.31
C LEU A 55 31.04 -39.48 -9.33
N ALA A 56 30.75 -39.50 -8.02
CA ALA A 56 31.68 -39.74 -6.89
C ALA A 56 30.97 -39.42 -5.56
N MET A 57 30.63 -40.44 -4.75
CA MET A 57 31.30 -40.80 -3.47
C MET A 57 30.90 -39.87 -2.29
N SER A 58 30.00 -40.27 -1.38
CA SER A 58 30.15 -41.20 -0.24
C SER A 58 30.55 -40.52 1.08
N GLY A 59 29.68 -40.63 2.09
CA GLY A 59 30.00 -40.87 3.51
C GLY A 59 30.73 -39.78 4.32
N GLY A 60 30.02 -39.16 5.26
CA GLY A 60 30.60 -38.36 6.34
C GLY A 60 29.62 -38.18 7.52
N PRO A 61 30.07 -38.26 8.78
CA PRO A 61 29.24 -38.51 9.96
C PRO A 61 28.52 -37.26 10.50
N TRP A 62 27.39 -37.52 11.17
CA TRP A 62 26.69 -36.57 12.04
C TRP A 62 27.61 -36.05 13.15
N SER A 63 27.86 -34.74 13.17
CA SER A 63 28.47 -34.01 14.28
C SER A 63 27.40 -33.18 14.99
N SER A 64 27.39 -33.32 16.30
CA SER A 64 26.54 -32.64 17.28
C SER A 64 26.82 -31.14 17.40
N SER A 65 25.74 -30.39 17.66
CA SER A 65 25.61 -29.21 18.51
C SER A 65 26.86 -28.35 18.74
N GLU A 66 26.92 -27.22 18.04
CA GLU A 66 27.68 -26.05 18.49
C GLU A 66 26.71 -24.93 18.90
N GLU A 67 26.94 -24.50 20.13
CA GLU A 67 26.24 -23.51 20.92
C GLU A 67 26.43 -22.12 20.30
N ARG A 68 25.37 -21.55 19.72
CA ARG A 68 25.39 -20.14 19.27
C ARG A 68 25.47 -19.23 20.49
N THR A 69 26.68 -18.77 20.75
CA THR A 69 26.94 -17.58 21.56
C THR A 69 26.17 -16.40 20.95
N ALA A 70 25.50 -15.62 21.80
CA ALA A 70 24.74 -14.44 21.42
C ALA A 70 25.65 -13.40 20.75
N GLU A 71 25.59 -13.35 19.41
CA GLU A 71 26.23 -12.32 18.62
C GLU A 71 25.38 -11.04 18.67
N GLY A 72 26.03 -9.94 19.06
CA GLY A 72 25.39 -8.70 19.45
C GLY A 72 24.47 -8.11 18.39
N ILE A 73 23.38 -7.50 18.88
CA ILE A 73 22.50 -6.62 18.09
C ILE A 73 23.40 -5.59 17.38
N PRO A 74 23.46 -5.56 16.04
CA PRO A 74 24.23 -4.54 15.35
C PRO A 74 23.62 -3.16 15.68
N PRO A 75 24.45 -2.13 15.94
CA PRO A 75 23.94 -0.80 16.21
C PRO A 75 23.10 -0.31 15.02
N PRO A 76 22.06 0.52 15.27
CA PRO A 76 21.29 1.11 14.18
C PRO A 76 22.26 1.83 13.23
N ILE A 77 22.16 1.51 11.93
CA ILE A 77 22.93 2.17 10.89
C ILE A 77 22.49 3.64 10.86
N ALA A 78 23.22 4.48 11.59
CA ALA A 78 23.07 5.92 11.56
C ALA A 78 23.61 6.43 10.22
N GLY A 79 22.73 6.94 9.35
CA GLY A 79 23.18 7.67 8.16
C GLY A 79 22.31 7.59 6.91
N ALA A 80 21.26 6.77 6.85
CA ALA A 80 20.29 6.90 5.77
C ALA A 80 19.38 8.10 6.06
N THR A 81 19.59 9.22 5.38
CA THR A 81 18.56 10.26 5.24
C THR A 81 17.43 9.64 4.44
N PHE A 82 16.47 9.04 5.14
CA PHE A 82 15.30 8.39 4.56
C PHE A 82 14.53 9.41 3.69
N ASP A 83 14.61 9.21 2.37
CA ASP A 83 13.91 9.96 1.32
C ASP A 83 12.39 9.95 1.63
N ASP A 84 11.85 11.15 1.91
CA ASP A 84 10.51 11.75 1.68
C ASP A 84 9.25 10.93 1.25
N GLY A 85 9.22 9.61 1.38
CA GLY A 85 8.06 8.80 1.00
C GLY A 85 7.93 8.57 -0.51
N ARG A 86 8.99 8.77 -1.29
CA ARG A 86 8.97 8.51 -2.74
C ARG A 86 8.71 7.04 -3.07
N ILE A 87 7.66 6.79 -3.86
CA ILE A 87 7.29 5.47 -4.35
C ILE A 87 8.22 5.06 -5.50
N LEU A 88 8.88 3.91 -5.41
CA LEU A 88 9.59 3.28 -6.53
C LEU A 88 8.64 2.46 -7.40
N ALA A 89 7.72 1.76 -6.75
CA ALA A 89 6.87 0.79 -7.41
C ALA A 89 5.59 0.59 -6.59
N GLN A 90 4.48 0.37 -7.28
CA GLN A 90 3.19 0.07 -6.65
C GLN A 90 2.46 -1.02 -7.43
N TRP A 91 1.67 -1.82 -6.72
CA TRP A 91 0.86 -2.86 -7.31
C TRP A 91 -0.42 -3.03 -6.50
N SER A 92 -1.53 -3.29 -7.18
CA SER A 92 -2.79 -3.67 -6.54
C SER A 92 -3.57 -4.62 -7.43
N LYS A 93 -4.40 -5.45 -6.83
CA LYS A 93 -5.38 -6.28 -7.53
C LYS A 93 -6.55 -6.63 -6.64
N LEU A 94 -7.74 -6.53 -7.21
CA LEU A 94 -9.00 -6.95 -6.61
C LEU A 94 -8.95 -8.37 -6.03
N HIS A 95 -9.30 -8.50 -4.76
CA HIS A 95 -9.33 -9.71 -3.93
C HIS A 95 -7.98 -10.40 -3.73
N VAL A 96 -6.89 -9.65 -3.89
CA VAL A 96 -5.53 -10.12 -3.61
C VAL A 96 -4.82 -9.17 -2.65
N GLY A 97 -4.94 -7.87 -2.87
CA GLY A 97 -4.37 -6.85 -2.02
C GLY A 97 -3.55 -5.81 -2.77
N TRP A 98 -2.74 -5.08 -2.04
CA TRP A 98 -1.86 -4.05 -2.58
C TRP A 98 -0.47 -4.05 -1.95
N LEU A 99 0.46 -3.39 -2.62
CA LEU A 99 1.87 -3.25 -2.27
C LEU A 99 2.39 -1.88 -2.70
N TYR A 100 3.17 -1.24 -1.83
CA TYR A 100 4.05 -0.12 -2.18
C TYR A 100 5.49 -0.48 -1.84
N VAL A 101 6.41 -0.15 -2.74
CA VAL A 101 7.85 -0.18 -2.51
C VAL A 101 8.37 1.25 -2.56
N TYR A 102 9.02 1.69 -1.49
CA TYR A 102 9.57 3.02 -1.34
C TYR A 102 11.05 3.07 -1.67
N ALA A 103 11.54 4.27 -2.00
CA ALA A 103 12.94 4.50 -2.36
C ALA A 103 13.92 4.17 -1.23
N ASP A 104 13.45 4.26 0.02
CA ASP A 104 14.20 3.92 1.22
C ASP A 104 14.26 2.40 1.53
N GLY A 105 13.70 1.58 0.63
CA GLY A 105 13.63 0.13 0.77
C GLY A 105 12.45 -0.36 1.60
N ARG A 106 11.61 0.53 2.14
CA ARG A 106 10.38 0.10 2.82
C ARG A 106 9.43 -0.55 1.82
N VAL A 107 8.83 -1.64 2.25
CA VAL A 107 7.76 -2.33 1.54
C VAL A 107 6.56 -2.36 2.45
N LEU A 108 5.46 -1.75 2.02
CA LEU A 108 4.17 -1.83 2.69
C LEU A 108 3.25 -2.71 1.87
N SER A 109 2.65 -3.72 2.51
CA SER A 109 1.70 -4.62 1.86
C SER A 109 0.43 -4.81 2.67
N TYR A 110 -0.67 -5.02 1.97
CA TYR A 110 -1.95 -5.40 2.57
C TYR A 110 -2.52 -6.57 1.75
N PRO A 111 -2.37 -7.82 2.22
CA PRO A 111 -2.92 -8.98 1.54
C PRO A 111 -4.39 -9.22 1.97
N ASP A 112 -5.35 -9.08 1.05
CA ASP A 112 -6.79 -9.19 1.37
C ASP A 112 -7.16 -10.54 2.01
N ARG A 113 -6.46 -11.62 1.61
CA ARG A 113 -6.74 -12.96 2.12
C ARG A 113 -6.30 -13.18 3.57
N GLN A 114 -5.45 -12.32 4.14
CA GLN A 114 -5.10 -12.45 5.57
C GLN A 114 -6.26 -12.04 6.48
N ALA A 115 -7.11 -11.10 6.06
CA ALA A 115 -8.36 -10.78 6.76
C ALA A 115 -9.31 -11.99 6.79
N ALA A 116 -9.37 -12.78 5.71
CA ALA A 116 -10.20 -13.98 5.63
C ALA A 116 -9.64 -15.20 6.39
N ALA A 117 -8.35 -15.22 6.71
CA ALA A 117 -7.66 -16.37 7.30
C ALA A 117 -7.55 -16.33 8.84
N GLY A 118 -8.16 -15.34 9.51
CA GLY A 118 -8.09 -15.21 10.97
C GLY A 118 -6.68 -14.91 11.47
N HIS A 119 -5.83 -14.29 10.66
CA HIS A 119 -4.51 -13.87 11.13
C HIS A 119 -4.70 -12.79 12.22
N PRO A 120 -4.08 -12.93 13.40
CA PRO A 120 -4.18 -11.95 14.48
C PRO A 120 -3.57 -10.57 14.12
N ASN A 121 -2.92 -10.48 12.96
CA ASN A 121 -2.25 -9.30 12.44
C ASN A 121 -3.02 -8.74 11.23
N GLY A 122 -4.32 -8.49 11.38
CA GLY A 122 -5.07 -7.71 10.39
C GLY A 122 -4.40 -6.34 10.19
N GLY A 123 -4.28 -5.89 8.94
CA GLY A 123 -3.71 -4.60 8.60
C GLY A 123 -2.51 -4.64 7.66
N ILE A 124 -1.90 -3.46 7.51
CA ILE A 124 -0.73 -3.21 6.67
C ILE A 124 0.51 -3.81 7.33
N LEU A 125 1.25 -4.59 6.56
CA LEU A 125 2.56 -5.13 6.92
C LEU A 125 3.67 -4.23 6.37
N GLU A 126 4.71 -4.02 7.16
CA GLU A 126 5.97 -3.38 6.78
C GLU A 126 7.11 -4.41 6.79
N ARG A 127 7.95 -4.36 5.75
CA ARG A 127 9.24 -5.07 5.72
C ARG A 127 10.25 -4.24 4.93
N ARG A 128 11.55 -4.34 5.23
CA ARG A 128 12.60 -3.60 4.51
C ARG A 128 13.41 -4.46 3.56
N LEU A 129 13.55 -3.98 2.34
CA LEU A 129 14.50 -4.47 1.35
C LEU A 129 15.92 -4.03 1.72
N SER A 130 16.88 -4.89 1.39
CA SER A 130 18.29 -4.52 1.36
C SER A 130 18.58 -3.63 0.15
N PRO A 131 19.77 -2.97 0.09
CA PRO A 131 20.17 -2.24 -1.11
C PRO A 131 20.11 -3.09 -2.40
N VAL A 132 20.40 -4.39 -2.29
CA VAL A 132 20.29 -5.34 -3.41
C VAL A 132 18.83 -5.49 -3.82
N GLY A 133 17.92 -5.72 -2.86
CA GLY A 133 16.50 -5.86 -3.14
C GLY A 133 15.88 -4.60 -3.78
N VAL A 134 16.30 -3.41 -3.34
CA VAL A 134 15.89 -2.14 -3.95
C VAL A 134 16.33 -2.05 -5.42
N GLU A 135 17.56 -2.45 -5.74
CA GLU A 135 18.05 -2.44 -7.12
C GLU A 135 17.31 -3.46 -8.01
N MET A 136 16.98 -4.64 -7.47
CA MET A 136 16.17 -5.63 -8.19
C MET A 136 14.79 -5.07 -8.58
N VAL A 137 14.15 -4.32 -7.68
CA VAL A 137 12.88 -3.64 -7.98
C VAL A 137 13.08 -2.54 -9.03
N ARG A 138 14.12 -1.71 -8.88
CA ARG A 138 14.43 -0.59 -9.79
C ARG A 138 14.70 -1.06 -11.23
N THR A 139 15.44 -2.15 -11.38
CA THR A 139 15.76 -2.75 -12.68
C THR A 139 14.63 -3.61 -13.25
N GLY A 140 13.61 -3.88 -12.43
CA GLY A 140 12.47 -4.74 -12.78
C GLY A 140 12.84 -6.22 -12.91
N GLU A 141 13.94 -6.65 -12.29
CA GLU A 141 14.34 -8.06 -12.18
C GLU A 141 13.27 -8.87 -11.43
N VAL A 142 12.58 -8.22 -10.49
CA VAL A 142 11.49 -8.78 -9.69
C VAL A 142 10.13 -8.26 -10.16
N GLU A 143 9.13 -9.14 -10.23
CA GLU A 143 7.74 -8.72 -10.40
C GLU A 143 7.10 -8.40 -9.05
N LEU A 144 6.44 -7.24 -8.92
CA LEU A 144 5.87 -6.80 -7.64
C LEU A 144 4.86 -7.79 -7.02
N ARG A 145 4.15 -8.57 -7.85
CA ARG A 145 3.23 -9.60 -7.36
C ARG A 145 3.94 -10.69 -6.55
N GLU A 146 5.23 -10.92 -6.77
CA GLU A 146 6.03 -11.93 -6.07
C GLU A 146 6.18 -11.59 -4.58
N PHE A 147 6.10 -10.30 -4.22
CA PHE A 147 6.11 -9.85 -2.82
C PHE A 147 4.90 -10.32 -2.02
N LEU A 148 3.77 -10.59 -2.69
CA LEU A 148 2.53 -11.05 -2.07
C LEU A 148 2.34 -12.56 -2.21
N SER A 149 3.21 -13.22 -2.99
CA SER A 149 3.14 -14.66 -3.23
C SER A 149 3.89 -15.42 -2.13
N LEU A 150 3.25 -16.45 -1.58
CA LEU A 150 3.93 -17.42 -0.72
C LEU A 150 4.78 -18.43 -1.51
N SER A 151 4.57 -18.52 -2.83
CA SER A 151 5.09 -19.60 -3.67
C SER A 151 6.50 -19.33 -4.19
N ASP A 152 6.84 -18.08 -4.45
CA ASP A 152 8.13 -17.68 -5.02
C ASP A 152 8.71 -16.50 -4.20
N PRO A 153 9.17 -16.76 -2.97
CA PRO A 153 9.72 -15.70 -2.13
C PRO A 153 11.01 -15.16 -2.75
N LEU A 154 11.17 -13.85 -2.70
CA LEU A 154 12.45 -13.22 -3.05
C LEU A 154 13.59 -13.84 -2.25
N PRO A 155 14.81 -13.90 -2.83
CA PRO A 155 15.98 -14.40 -2.12
C PRO A 155 16.13 -13.71 -0.77
N THR A 156 16.54 -14.43 0.28
CA THR A 156 16.71 -13.87 1.63
C THR A 156 17.60 -12.63 1.63
N ALA A 157 18.62 -12.58 0.77
CA ALA A 157 19.53 -11.44 0.63
C ALA A 157 18.87 -10.16 0.08
N ALA A 158 17.70 -10.26 -0.57
CA ALA A 158 16.93 -9.10 -1.01
C ALA A 158 16.29 -8.35 0.19
N TRP A 159 16.20 -8.99 1.35
CA TRP A 159 15.57 -8.43 2.55
C TRP A 159 16.61 -8.01 3.58
N SER A 160 16.42 -6.82 4.16
CA SER A 160 17.11 -6.39 5.37
C SER A 160 16.46 -6.97 6.62
N ASP A 161 15.13 -7.05 6.63
CA ASP A 161 14.39 -7.59 7.77
C ASP A 161 14.08 -9.09 7.58
N PRO A 162 14.25 -9.92 8.62
CA PRO A 162 14.00 -11.36 8.52
C PRO A 162 12.51 -11.71 8.35
N SER A 163 11.61 -10.85 8.83
CA SER A 163 10.16 -11.02 8.75
C SER A 163 9.47 -9.68 8.59
N ALA A 164 8.24 -9.69 8.08
CA ALA A 164 7.39 -8.50 8.11
C ALA A 164 6.86 -8.25 9.53
N ALA A 165 6.60 -6.99 9.84
CA ALA A 165 5.96 -6.53 11.08
C ALA A 165 4.72 -5.69 10.75
N ASN A 166 3.84 -5.43 11.72
CA ASN A 166 2.73 -4.52 11.49
C ASN A 166 3.26 -3.09 11.29
N TYR A 167 2.75 -2.42 10.25
CA TYR A 167 3.05 -1.01 10.00
C TYR A 167 2.54 -0.16 11.17
N ARG A 168 3.37 0.79 11.60
CA ARG A 168 3.01 1.74 12.66
C ARG A 168 2.94 3.14 12.06
N PRO A 169 1.75 3.58 11.60
CA PRO A 169 1.62 4.93 11.08
C PRO A 169 1.91 5.96 12.17
N SER A 170 2.55 7.06 11.79
CA SER A 170 2.73 8.22 12.65
C SER A 170 1.56 9.21 12.56
N ARG A 171 0.71 9.07 11.53
CA ARG A 171 -0.44 9.94 11.27
C ARG A 171 -1.62 9.17 10.71
N PHE A 172 -2.81 9.71 10.93
CA PHE A 172 -4.09 9.18 10.50
C PHE A 172 -4.90 10.26 9.79
N ALA A 173 -5.74 9.84 8.85
CA ALA A 173 -6.78 10.65 8.27
C ALA A 173 -8.13 10.21 8.84
N LEU A 174 -8.85 11.14 9.49
CA LEU A 174 -10.24 10.94 9.87
C LEU A 174 -11.12 11.54 8.78
N CYS A 175 -11.79 10.68 8.02
CA CYS A 175 -12.62 11.07 6.88
C CYS A 175 -14.11 10.79 7.17
N HIS A 176 -14.99 11.61 6.61
CA HIS A 176 -16.43 11.35 6.66
C HIS A 176 -16.76 10.22 5.69
N ALA A 177 -17.38 9.15 6.19
CA ALA A 177 -17.70 7.94 5.45
C ALA A 177 -19.20 7.68 5.56
N PRO A 178 -20.05 8.43 4.83
CA PRO A 178 -21.49 8.28 4.95
C PRO A 178 -21.88 6.85 4.59
N VAL A 179 -22.59 6.18 5.49
CA VAL A 179 -23.13 4.86 5.17
C VAL A 179 -24.39 5.04 4.34
N SER A 180 -24.20 5.32 3.05
CA SER A 180 -25.22 5.00 2.06
C SER A 180 -25.26 3.48 1.93
N GLU A 181 -26.46 2.92 1.92
CA GLU A 181 -26.79 1.49 1.78
C GLU A 181 -25.77 0.65 1.00
N SER A 182 -25.51 -0.56 1.48
CA SER A 182 -24.55 -1.49 0.87
C SER A 182 -24.93 -1.85 -0.58
N PRO A 183 -23.99 -1.81 -1.54
CA PRO A 183 -22.60 -1.40 -1.34
C PRO A 183 -22.50 0.14 -1.25
N PRO A 184 -21.65 0.70 -0.36
CA PRO A 184 -21.44 2.14 -0.28
C PRO A 184 -20.92 2.63 -1.63
N ARG A 185 -21.82 3.16 -2.45
CA ARG A 185 -21.49 3.77 -3.75
C ARG A 185 -20.90 5.16 -3.55
N GLU A 186 -21.20 5.77 -2.41
CA GLU A 186 -20.72 7.07 -2.02
C GLU A 186 -19.42 6.87 -1.23
N GLY A 187 -18.28 7.15 -1.88
CA GLY A 187 -16.97 7.10 -1.24
C GLY A 187 -16.82 8.16 -0.13
N LEU A 188 -15.58 8.39 0.30
CA LEU A 188 -15.28 9.40 1.32
C LEU A 188 -15.79 10.78 0.90
N ARG A 189 -16.26 11.55 1.89
CA ARG A 189 -16.74 12.93 1.72
C ARG A 189 -15.91 13.90 2.52
N ASP A 190 -15.98 15.18 2.12
CA ASP A 190 -15.32 16.26 2.81
C ASP A 190 -15.82 16.40 4.25
N VAL A 191 -14.88 16.41 5.20
CA VAL A 191 -15.19 16.62 6.63
C VAL A 191 -15.79 17.99 6.92
N LYS A 192 -15.62 18.96 6.00
CA LYS A 192 -16.29 20.28 6.06
C LYS A 192 -17.82 20.16 6.12
N LEU A 193 -18.39 19.09 5.59
CA LEU A 193 -19.84 18.82 5.63
C LEU A 193 -20.36 18.46 7.02
N ILE A 194 -19.47 18.02 7.92
CA ILE A 194 -19.81 17.58 9.28
C ILE A 194 -19.15 18.43 10.37
N GLY A 195 -18.41 19.49 10.02
CA GLY A 195 -17.60 20.27 10.94
C GLY A 195 -18.39 20.87 12.12
N ASP A 196 -19.62 21.33 11.89
CA ASP A 196 -20.52 21.86 12.92
C ASP A 196 -21.15 20.76 13.80
N GLN A 197 -21.24 19.55 13.26
CA GLN A 197 -21.79 18.36 13.91
C GLN A 197 -20.76 17.62 14.78
N ILE A 198 -19.46 17.88 14.62
CA ILE A 198 -18.39 17.24 15.41
C ILE A 198 -18.64 17.35 16.93
N PRO A 199 -18.53 16.23 17.69
CA PRO A 199 -18.71 16.21 19.13
C PRO A 199 -17.86 17.28 19.83
N ILE A 200 -18.43 17.98 20.81
CA ILE A 200 -17.75 19.10 21.49
C ILE A 200 -16.38 18.69 22.04
N GLN A 201 -16.28 17.48 22.62
CA GLN A 201 -15.02 16.95 23.16
C GLN A 201 -13.90 16.81 22.11
N LEU A 202 -14.24 16.62 20.83
CA LEU A 202 -13.27 16.44 19.75
C LEU A 202 -12.90 17.73 19.03
N ARG A 203 -13.66 18.82 19.21
CA ARG A 203 -13.41 20.08 18.49
C ARG A 203 -11.99 20.62 18.71
N SER A 204 -11.46 20.52 19.92
CA SER A 204 -10.10 20.97 20.23
C SER A 204 -9.00 20.11 19.58
N VAL A 205 -9.30 18.84 19.29
CA VAL A 205 -8.38 17.89 18.63
C VAL A 205 -8.43 18.05 17.11
N LEU A 206 -9.61 18.30 16.55
CA LEU A 206 -9.83 18.32 15.11
C LEU A 206 -9.68 19.70 14.47
N SER A 207 -9.89 20.78 15.23
CA SER A 207 -9.89 22.14 14.67
C SER A 207 -8.54 22.51 14.07
N GLY A 208 -8.53 22.89 12.79
CA GLY A 208 -7.34 23.36 12.09
C GLY A 208 -6.44 22.24 11.58
N THR A 209 -6.87 20.97 11.67
CA THR A 209 -6.14 19.82 11.14
C THR A 209 -6.68 19.35 9.79
N GLU A 210 -7.63 20.08 9.21
CA GLU A 210 -8.21 19.77 7.92
C GLU A 210 -7.15 19.84 6.81
N ARG A 211 -7.09 18.79 6.00
CA ARG A 211 -6.21 18.73 4.84
C ARG A 211 -6.90 18.06 3.67
N SER A 212 -6.71 18.64 2.49
CA SER A 212 -7.11 18.03 1.23
C SER A 212 -6.10 16.96 0.84
N PHE A 213 -6.60 15.77 0.56
CA PHE A 213 -5.85 14.72 -0.09
C PHE A 213 -6.18 14.74 -1.58
N ALA A 214 -5.16 14.77 -2.43
CA ALA A 214 -5.36 14.50 -3.85
C ALA A 214 -5.83 13.04 -4.02
N ASP A 215 -6.56 12.79 -5.12
CA ASP A 215 -7.13 11.50 -5.55
C ASP A 215 -6.44 10.29 -4.87
N PRO A 216 -7.13 9.51 -4.03
CA PRO A 216 -6.51 8.40 -3.31
C PRO A 216 -5.81 7.48 -4.31
N VAL A 217 -4.58 7.08 -3.98
CA VAL A 217 -3.63 6.41 -4.91
C VAL A 217 -4.20 5.12 -5.55
N VAL A 218 -5.29 4.58 -4.98
CA VAL A 218 -6.07 3.47 -5.54
C VAL A 218 -7.56 3.85 -5.54
N GLY A 219 -8.08 4.37 -6.65
CA GLY A 219 -9.50 4.61 -6.90
C GLY A 219 -9.75 5.88 -7.71
N PRO A 220 -10.91 6.05 -8.38
CA PRO A 220 -11.23 7.22 -9.18
C PRO A 220 -11.99 8.29 -8.36
N TRP A 221 -11.45 8.71 -7.20
CA TRP A 221 -12.22 9.53 -6.27
C TRP A 221 -11.77 11.00 -6.31
N PRO A 222 -12.70 11.97 -6.32
CA PRO A 222 -12.31 13.36 -6.18
C PRO A 222 -11.51 13.54 -4.89
N GLY A 223 -10.56 14.47 -4.90
CA GLY A 223 -9.79 14.79 -3.69
C GLY A 223 -10.74 15.06 -2.52
N VAL A 224 -10.38 14.54 -1.34
CA VAL A 224 -11.22 14.57 -0.14
C VAL A 224 -10.55 15.35 0.97
N ASP A 225 -11.33 16.21 1.64
CA ASP A 225 -10.90 16.86 2.87
C ASP A 225 -11.11 15.91 4.06
N CYS A 226 -10.03 15.62 4.78
CA CYS A 226 -10.06 14.85 6.03
C CYS A 226 -9.33 15.61 7.14
N PHE A 227 -9.60 15.27 8.41
CA PHE A 227 -8.77 15.74 9.52
C PHE A 227 -7.49 14.90 9.60
N VAL A 228 -6.34 15.53 9.79
CA VAL A 228 -5.05 14.84 9.93
C VAL A 228 -4.63 14.81 11.39
N LEU A 229 -4.52 13.61 11.92
CA LEU A 229 -4.25 13.37 13.34
C LEU A 229 -2.90 12.71 13.51
N ASP A 230 -2.21 13.00 14.62
CA ASP A 230 -1.15 12.11 15.08
C ASP A 230 -1.73 10.82 15.71
N ALA A 231 -0.86 9.87 16.06
CA ALA A 231 -1.31 8.60 16.63
C ALA A 231 -2.03 8.73 17.98
N ARG A 232 -1.69 9.75 18.79
CA ARG A 232 -2.33 9.99 20.08
C ARG A 232 -3.72 10.59 19.87
N GLU A 233 -3.84 11.57 19.00
CA GLU A 233 -5.10 12.22 18.64
C GLU A 233 -6.08 11.24 18.02
N ALA A 234 -5.61 10.33 17.15
CA ALA A 234 -6.42 9.25 16.60
C ALA A 234 -6.96 8.31 17.70
N GLY A 235 -6.15 8.00 18.71
CA GLY A 235 -6.59 7.24 19.89
C GLY A 235 -7.70 7.95 20.67
N VAL A 236 -7.59 9.27 20.86
CA VAL A 236 -8.65 10.07 21.51
C VAL A 236 -9.95 10.02 20.73
N VAL A 237 -9.89 10.10 19.39
CA VAL A 237 -11.09 9.96 18.54
C VAL A 237 -11.69 8.56 18.68
N TRP A 238 -10.86 7.52 18.68
CA TRP A 238 -11.32 6.14 18.83
C TRP A 238 -12.04 5.91 20.17
N ASP A 239 -11.45 6.38 21.28
CA ASP A 239 -11.96 6.18 22.64
C ASP A 239 -13.35 6.78 22.87
N VAL A 240 -13.74 7.81 22.10
CA VAL A 240 -15.06 8.45 22.20
C VAL A 240 -16.03 7.99 21.10
N SER A 241 -15.61 7.07 20.26
CA SER A 241 -16.38 6.55 19.13
C SER A 241 -16.99 5.18 19.45
N LEU A 242 -17.95 4.75 18.64
CA LEU A 242 -18.56 3.44 18.70
C LEU A 242 -18.07 2.61 17.50
N PRO A 243 -17.15 1.65 17.71
CA PRO A 243 -16.61 0.84 16.63
C PRO A 243 -17.70 0.02 15.93
N ARG A 244 -17.68 -0.04 14.59
CA ARG A 244 -18.70 -0.75 13.81
C ARG A 244 -18.42 -2.24 13.64
N ASP A 245 -17.16 -2.58 13.37
CA ASP A 245 -16.78 -3.94 12.95
C ASP A 245 -15.99 -4.70 14.03
N ASP A 246 -15.10 -4.03 14.75
CA ASP A 246 -14.26 -4.62 15.79
C ASP A 246 -14.09 -3.62 16.96
N PRO A 247 -14.25 -4.04 18.24
CA PRO A 247 -13.99 -3.17 19.38
C PRO A 247 -12.53 -2.68 19.48
N ALA A 248 -11.58 -3.37 18.84
CA ALA A 248 -10.17 -2.98 18.81
C ALA A 248 -9.86 -2.09 17.60
N MET A 249 -9.17 -0.97 17.85
CA MET A 249 -8.53 -0.21 16.78
C MET A 249 -7.32 -1.00 16.28
N TYR A 250 -7.25 -1.26 14.98
CA TYR A 250 -6.03 -1.74 14.33
C TYR A 250 -5.30 -0.54 13.73
N PRO A 251 -4.22 -0.03 14.33
CA PRO A 251 -3.56 1.18 13.85
C PRO A 251 -3.07 1.05 12.40
N SER A 252 -2.80 -0.18 11.96
CA SER A 252 -2.35 -0.52 10.63
C SER A 252 -3.48 -0.72 9.62
N ASP A 253 -4.75 -0.48 9.94
CA ASP A 253 -5.88 -0.72 9.03
C ASP A 253 -6.88 0.44 9.01
N ALA A 254 -7.80 0.41 8.05
CA ALA A 254 -8.98 1.26 8.04
C ALA A 254 -9.93 0.84 9.17
N ASN A 255 -10.26 1.77 10.07
CA ASN A 255 -11.18 1.49 11.17
C ASN A 255 -12.43 2.35 11.01
N TYR A 256 -13.56 1.70 10.72
CA TYR A 256 -14.87 2.34 10.64
C TYR A 256 -15.48 2.47 12.03
N THR A 257 -15.95 3.66 12.35
CA THR A 257 -16.53 3.97 13.65
C THR A 257 -17.59 5.04 13.52
N THR A 258 -18.45 5.14 14.53
CA THR A 258 -19.52 6.13 14.59
C THR A 258 -19.29 7.10 15.74
N LEU A 259 -19.41 8.40 15.47
CA LEU A 259 -19.39 9.46 16.47
C LEU A 259 -20.82 9.93 16.75
N THR A 260 -21.11 10.32 17.99
CA THR A 260 -22.38 11.00 18.32
C THR A 260 -22.25 12.50 18.06
N ALA A 261 -22.90 13.00 17.03
CA ALA A 261 -22.96 14.43 16.69
C ALA A 261 -23.46 15.30 17.84
N THR A 262 -23.21 16.61 17.74
CA THR A 262 -23.74 17.61 18.68
C THR A 262 -25.26 17.64 18.81
N ASN A 263 -25.98 17.24 17.75
CA ASN A 263 -27.45 17.13 17.73
C ASN A 263 -27.95 15.73 18.14
N GLY A 264 -27.05 14.82 18.54
CA GLY A 264 -27.36 13.43 18.89
C GLY A 264 -27.45 12.46 17.71
N ALA A 265 -27.29 12.91 16.47
CA ALA A 265 -27.24 12.02 15.31
C ALA A 265 -25.95 11.20 15.26
N GLU A 266 -25.98 10.09 14.54
CA GLU A 266 -24.79 9.28 14.26
C GLU A 266 -24.01 9.87 13.08
N LEU A 267 -22.69 10.00 13.24
CA LEU A 267 -21.75 10.41 12.19
C LEU A 267 -20.80 9.26 11.91
N ASP A 268 -20.94 8.67 10.74
CA ASP A 268 -20.05 7.62 10.29
C ASP A 268 -18.74 8.19 9.76
N VAL A 269 -17.64 7.73 10.34
CA VAL A 269 -16.30 8.17 10.01
C VAL A 269 -15.38 6.97 9.87
N VAL A 270 -14.27 7.19 9.18
CA VAL A 270 -13.21 6.19 9.06
C VAL A 270 -11.87 6.80 9.45
N LEU A 271 -11.12 6.08 10.27
CA LEU A 271 -9.72 6.37 10.58
C LEU A 271 -8.83 5.55 9.64
N LEU A 272 -8.05 6.24 8.82
CA LEU A 272 -7.18 5.66 7.80
C LEU A 272 -5.71 5.94 8.12
N PRO A 273 -4.82 4.95 8.11
CA PRO A 273 -3.40 5.17 8.31
C PRO A 273 -2.82 5.96 7.12
N ILE A 274 -2.13 7.06 7.41
CA ILE A 274 -1.41 7.81 6.37
C ILE A 274 -0.08 7.11 6.09
N LEU A 275 0.14 6.81 4.82
CA LEU A 275 1.32 6.14 4.29
C LEU A 275 2.49 7.14 4.12
N PRO A 276 3.74 6.67 4.01
CA PRO A 276 4.91 7.55 3.90
C PRO A 276 4.83 8.61 2.79
N HIS A 277 4.17 8.31 1.67
CA HIS A 277 3.98 9.26 0.56
C HIS A 277 2.89 10.33 0.83
N GLY A 278 2.27 10.33 2.01
CA GLY A 278 1.25 11.29 2.42
C GLY A 278 -0.17 10.96 1.96
N GLY A 279 -0.38 9.85 1.26
CA GLY A 279 -1.70 9.33 0.91
C GLY A 279 -2.17 8.24 1.88
N PHE A 280 -3.32 7.64 1.59
CA PHE A 280 -3.84 6.47 2.30
C PHE A 280 -4.55 5.55 1.30
N VAL A 281 -4.83 4.31 1.72
CA VAL A 281 -5.66 3.37 0.97
C VAL A 281 -6.90 3.08 1.78
N GLN A 282 -8.08 3.37 1.23
CA GLN A 282 -9.35 3.18 1.94
C GLN A 282 -9.72 1.69 2.06
N TRP A 283 -9.46 0.90 1.03
CA TRP A 283 -9.84 -0.50 0.99
C TRP A 283 -8.80 -1.35 0.25
N GLY A 284 -8.62 -2.59 0.74
CA GLY A 284 -7.72 -3.57 0.18
C GLY A 284 -8.32 -4.22 -1.05
N GLY A 285 -7.61 -4.07 -2.18
CA GLY A 285 -7.74 -4.90 -3.38
C GLY A 285 -9.16 -5.11 -3.83
#